data_AF-A0A535DEN8-F1
#
_entry.id   AF-A0A535DEN8-F1
#
_cell.length_a   1.000
_cell.length_b   1.000
_cell.length_c   1.000
_cell.angle_alpha   90.00
_cell.angle_beta   90.00
_cell.angle_gamma   90.00
#
_symmetry.space_group_name_H-M   'P 1'
#
loop_
_entity.id
_entity.type
_entity.pdbx_description
1 polymer ?
#
loop_
_entity_poly.entity_id
_entity_poly.type
_entity_poly.pdbx_seq_one_letter_code
_entity_poly.pdbx_strand_id
1 'polypeptide(L)'
;MDFDVLITGGEVVDGTGAPPRRVDVGISGGRVVAVDRLEDSSAARVIDARGLTVAPGFIDVHVHSELARLGGVDQFAGVLDGVTAELMSPDGFSWAPLPPQRLREV
;
A
#
# COMPACT_ATOMS: atom_id res chain seq x y z
N MET A 1 -19.01 -7.16 -15.28
CA MET A 1 -19.07 -7.00 -13.80
C MET A 1 -18.76 -5.54 -13.51
N ASP A 2 -19.35 -4.95 -12.46
CA ASP A 2 -19.09 -3.55 -12.12
C ASP A 2 -18.23 -3.47 -10.87
N PHE A 3 -17.11 -2.74 -10.94
CA PHE A 3 -16.13 -2.59 -9.86
C PHE A 3 -16.06 -1.14 -9.35
N ASP A 4 -15.50 -0.94 -8.16
CA ASP A 4 -15.21 0.43 -7.68
C ASP A 4 -13.96 0.98 -8.39
N VAL A 5 -12.93 0.15 -8.49
CA VAL A 5 -11.69 0.46 -9.21
C VAL A 5 -11.29 -0.73 -10.08
N LEU A 6 -10.87 -0.44 -11.30
CA LEU A 6 -10.28 -1.42 -12.21
C LEU A 6 -8.90 -0.92 -12.67
N ILE A 7 -7.87 -1.72 -12.43
CA ILE A 7 -6.50 -1.47 -12.90
C ILE A 7 -6.24 -2.37 -14.11
N THR A 8 -5.91 -1.80 -15.27
CA THR A 8 -5.84 -2.54 -16.54
C THR A 8 -4.48 -2.53 -17.21
N GLY A 9 -4.19 -3.58 -17.98
CA GLY A 9 -3.08 -3.63 -18.94
C GLY A 9 -1.66 -3.70 -18.37
N GLY A 10 -1.52 -3.72 -17.05
CA GLY A 10 -0.24 -3.84 -16.34
C GLY A 10 0.27 -5.27 -16.23
N GLU A 11 1.51 -5.42 -15.76
CA GLU A 11 2.08 -6.70 -15.37
C GLU A 11 1.89 -6.91 -13.87
N VAL A 12 1.07 -7.90 -13.51
CA VAL A 12 0.77 -8.22 -12.12
C VAL A 12 1.86 -9.11 -11.55
N VAL A 13 2.47 -8.64 -10.47
CA VAL A 13 3.37 -9.41 -9.59
C VAL A 13 2.66 -9.59 -8.26
N ASP A 14 2.15 -10.80 -7.99
CA ASP A 14 1.23 -11.05 -6.87
C ASP A 14 1.91 -11.27 -5.51
N GLY A 15 3.25 -11.21 -5.47
CA GLY A 15 4.05 -11.42 -4.25
C GLY A 15 4.26 -12.87 -3.85
N THR A 16 3.74 -13.86 -4.59
CA THR A 16 3.93 -15.29 -4.30
C THR A 16 5.28 -15.84 -4.78
N GLY A 17 6.01 -15.07 -5.58
CA GLY A 17 7.22 -15.49 -6.27
C GLY A 17 6.97 -16.16 -7.62
N ALA A 18 5.70 -16.31 -8.05
CA ALA A 18 5.36 -16.74 -9.40
C ALA A 18 5.80 -15.70 -10.46
N PRO A 19 6.01 -16.13 -11.72
CA PRO A 19 6.30 -15.20 -12.81
C PRO A 19 5.18 -14.14 -13.00
N PRO A 20 5.53 -12.90 -13.38
CA PRO A 20 4.55 -11.86 -13.65
C PRO A 20 3.55 -12.26 -14.74
N ARG A 21 2.30 -11.79 -14.61
CA ARG A 21 1.22 -12.05 -15.58
C ARG A 21 0.59 -10.75 -16.06
N ARG A 22 0.32 -10.64 -17.36
CA ARG A 22 -0.43 -9.51 -17.92
C ARG A 22 -1.93 -9.77 -17.79
N VAL A 23 -2.51 -9.26 -16.71
CA VAL A 23 -3.93 -9.37 -16.34
C VAL A 23 -4.38 -8.08 -15.65
N ASP A 24 -5.69 -7.91 -15.48
CA ASP A 24 -6.29 -6.76 -14.83
C ASP A 24 -6.63 -7.08 -13.37
N VAL A 25 -6.80 -6.05 -12.54
CA VAL A 25 -7.15 -6.17 -11.12
C VAL A 25 -8.43 -5.39 -10.84
N GLY A 26 -9.48 -6.11 -10.43
CA GLY A 26 -10.78 -5.56 -10.05
C GLY A 26 -10.92 -5.42 -8.53
N ILE A 27 -11.31 -4.24 -8.06
CA ILE A 27 -11.46 -3.89 -6.64
C ILE A 27 -12.91 -3.48 -6.38
N SER A 28 -13.51 -4.06 -5.34
CA SER A 28 -14.83 -3.65 -4.84
C SER A 28 -14.89 -3.75 -3.31
N GLY A 29 -15.53 -2.80 -2.65
CA GLY A 29 -15.65 -2.74 -1.19
C GLY A 29 -14.30 -2.70 -0.47
N GLY A 30 -13.29 -2.07 -1.09
CA GLY A 30 -11.92 -2.02 -0.56
C GLY A 30 -11.15 -3.35 -0.60
N ARG A 31 -11.63 -4.34 -1.38
CA ARG A 31 -10.98 -5.65 -1.54
C ARG A 31 -10.69 -5.92 -3.00
N VAL A 32 -9.58 -6.61 -3.27
CA VAL A 32 -9.33 -7.23 -4.58
C VAL A 32 -10.31 -8.41 -4.71
N VAL A 33 -11.20 -8.33 -5.70
CA VAL A 33 -12.25 -9.35 -5.94
C VAL A 33 -12.01 -10.16 -7.21
N ALA A 34 -11.14 -9.68 -8.11
CA ALA A 34 -10.76 -10.38 -9.34
C ALA A 34 -9.34 -10.01 -9.76
N VAL A 35 -8.58 -11.00 -10.26
CA VAL A 35 -7.27 -10.84 -10.91
C VAL A 35 -7.23 -11.74 -12.14
N ASP A 36 -7.69 -11.22 -13.28
CA ASP A 36 -7.82 -11.98 -14.53
C ASP A 36 -7.95 -11.02 -15.72
N ARG A 37 -8.25 -11.51 -16.92
CA ARG A 37 -8.62 -10.67 -18.07
C ARG A 37 -10.03 -10.11 -17.85
N LEU A 38 -10.15 -8.78 -17.72
CA LEU A 38 -11.41 -8.10 -17.37
C LEU A 38 -11.86 -7.13 -18.47
N GLU A 39 -11.57 -7.45 -19.73
CA GLU A 39 -11.80 -6.62 -20.92
C GLU A 39 -13.27 -6.15 -21.09
N ASP A 40 -14.24 -6.97 -20.67
CA ASP A 40 -15.68 -6.67 -20.73
C ASP A 40 -16.26 -6.11 -19.41
N SER A 41 -15.41 -5.72 -18.45
CA SER A 41 -15.85 -5.17 -17.16
C SER A 41 -15.84 -3.65 -17.13
N SER A 42 -16.70 -3.08 -16.28
CA SER A 42 -16.77 -1.64 -16.02
C SER A 42 -16.36 -1.33 -14.58
N ALA A 43 -15.99 -0.08 -14.34
CA ALA A 43 -15.74 0.42 -12.99
C ALA A 43 -16.00 1.91 -12.86
N ALA A 44 -16.30 2.36 -11.63
CA ALA A 44 -16.42 3.79 -11.34
C ALA A 44 -15.10 4.54 -11.58
N ARG A 45 -13.95 3.89 -11.39
CA ARG A 45 -12.62 4.40 -11.69
C ARG A 45 -11.79 3.37 -12.44
N VAL A 46 -11.23 3.76 -13.58
CA VAL A 46 -10.29 2.94 -14.35
C VAL A 46 -8.89 3.54 -14.28
N ILE A 47 -7.88 2.71 -14.04
CA ILE A 47 -6.47 3.07 -13.99
C ILE A 47 -5.73 2.26 -15.07
N ASP A 48 -5.13 2.96 -16.04
CA ASP A 48 -4.30 2.33 -17.08
C ASP A 48 -2.87 2.14 -16.58
N ALA A 49 -2.44 0.89 -16.43
CA ALA A 49 -1.12 0.50 -15.95
C ALA A 49 -0.24 -0.09 -17.08
N ARG A 50 -0.53 0.20 -18.36
CA ARG A 50 0.29 -0.30 -19.47
C ARG A 50 1.75 0.15 -19.35
N GLY A 51 2.65 -0.83 -19.44
CA GLY A 51 4.10 -0.61 -19.28
C GLY A 51 4.55 -0.44 -17.83
N LEU A 52 3.64 -0.61 -16.87
CA LEU A 52 3.90 -0.56 -15.44
C LEU A 52 3.65 -1.92 -14.78
N THR A 53 4.20 -2.06 -13.57
CA THR A 53 3.96 -3.21 -12.70
C THR A 53 2.83 -2.88 -11.72
N VAL A 54 1.94 -3.85 -11.51
CA VAL A 54 0.93 -3.82 -10.45
C VAL A 54 1.34 -4.86 -9.40
N ALA A 55 1.56 -4.43 -8.17
CA ALA A 55 1.99 -5.29 -7.08
C ALA A 55 1.16 -5.03 -5.81
N PRO A 56 1.15 -5.95 -4.83
CA PRO A 56 0.73 -5.63 -3.48
C PRO A 56 1.48 -4.39 -2.99
N GLY A 57 0.79 -3.53 -2.23
CA GLY A 57 1.45 -2.43 -1.56
C GLY A 57 2.52 -2.94 -0.61
N PHE A 58 3.63 -2.21 -0.50
CA PHE A 58 4.77 -2.67 0.29
C PHE A 58 4.46 -2.62 1.79
N ILE A 59 5.07 -3.55 2.52
CA ILE A 59 5.01 -3.63 3.98
C ILE A 59 6.39 -3.25 4.50
N ASP A 60 6.50 -2.08 5.12
CA ASP A 60 7.72 -1.66 5.78
C ASP A 60 7.75 -2.23 7.20
N VAL A 61 8.72 -3.11 7.46
CA VAL A 61 8.84 -3.82 8.74
C VAL A 61 9.76 -3.11 9.73
N HIS A 62 10.40 -2.02 9.34
CA HIS A 62 11.40 -1.35 10.15
C HIS A 62 11.43 0.16 9.86
N VAL A 63 10.52 0.90 10.50
CA VAL A 63 10.39 2.35 10.29
C VAL A 63 10.14 3.10 11.60
N HIS A 64 10.68 4.32 11.68
CA HIS A 64 10.42 5.28 12.75
C HIS A 64 9.59 6.47 12.22
N SER A 65 8.38 6.19 11.76
CA SER A 65 7.48 7.18 11.16
C SER A 65 6.52 7.83 12.16
N GLU A 66 6.55 7.46 13.44
CA GLU A 66 5.51 7.80 14.43
C GLU A 66 5.22 9.28 14.51
N LEU A 67 6.26 10.11 14.63
CA LEU A 67 6.10 11.56 14.69
C LEU A 67 5.72 12.15 13.33
N ALA A 68 6.34 11.67 12.25
CA ALA A 68 6.05 12.14 10.90
C ALA A 68 4.58 11.89 10.51
N ARG A 69 3.96 10.82 11.02
CA ARG A 69 2.53 10.55 10.79
C ARG A 69 1.57 11.48 11.54
N LEU A 70 2.05 12.20 12.55
CA LEU A 70 1.25 13.23 13.23
C LEU A 70 1.27 14.58 12.48
N GLY A 71 2.17 14.75 11.50
CA GLY A 71 2.24 15.90 10.61
C GLY A 71 3.66 16.20 10.12
N GLY A 72 3.78 17.22 9.27
CA GLY A 72 5.06 17.66 8.70
C GLY A 72 5.23 17.28 7.24
N VAL A 73 6.40 17.63 6.69
CA VAL A 73 6.69 17.47 5.25
C VAL A 73 6.81 16.00 4.84
N ASP A 74 7.23 15.13 5.76
CA ASP A 74 7.53 13.72 5.50
C ASP A 74 6.34 12.78 5.79
N GLN A 75 5.17 13.32 6.16
CA GLN A 75 3.99 12.51 6.55
C GLN A 75 3.50 11.54 5.46
N PHE A 76 3.87 11.78 4.20
CA PHE A 76 3.51 10.95 3.04
C PHE A 76 4.68 10.19 2.44
N ALA A 77 5.88 10.23 3.03
CA ALA A 77 7.09 9.63 2.45
C ALA A 77 6.89 8.15 2.10
N GLY A 78 6.38 7.34 3.03
CA GLY A 78 6.13 5.91 2.77
C GLY A 78 5.15 5.67 1.62
N VAL A 79 4.09 6.47 1.48
CA VAL A 79 3.12 6.32 0.38
C VAL A 79 3.77 6.65 -0.98
N LEU A 80 4.67 7.63 -1.02
CA LEU A 80 5.41 7.97 -2.24
C LEU A 80 6.36 6.85 -2.69
N ASP A 81 6.85 6.04 -1.74
CA ASP A 81 7.67 4.85 -2.01
C ASP A 81 6.83 3.58 -2.24
N GLY A 82 5.50 3.67 -2.18
CA GLY A 82 4.58 2.54 -2.40
C GLY A 82 4.27 1.70 -1.15
N VAL A 83 4.66 2.16 0.05
CA VAL A 83 4.33 1.53 1.33
C VAL A 83 2.85 1.75 1.67
N THR A 84 2.18 0.67 2.06
CA THR A 84 0.76 0.69 2.46
C THR A 84 0.51 0.20 3.87
N ALA A 85 1.50 -0.47 4.48
CA ALA A 85 1.46 -0.90 5.87
C ALA A 85 2.85 -0.76 6.49
N GLU A 86 2.89 -0.37 7.77
CA GLU A 86 4.13 -0.14 8.52
C GLU A 86 4.09 -0.86 9.86
N LEU A 87 5.18 -1.54 10.21
CA LEU A 87 5.46 -1.97 11.58
C LEU A 87 6.30 -0.88 12.25
N MET A 88 5.65 -0.14 13.16
CA MET A 88 6.24 0.98 13.85
C MET A 88 6.92 0.53 15.14
N SER A 89 7.79 1.39 15.66
CA SER A 89 8.52 1.22 16.92
C SER A 89 9.42 -0.02 16.98
N PRO A 90 10.27 -0.25 15.96
CA PRO A 90 11.32 -1.25 16.07
C PRO A 90 12.34 -0.87 17.15
N ASP A 91 13.26 -1.78 17.45
CA ASP A 91 14.42 -1.56 18.33
C ASP A 91 14.11 -1.26 19.81
N GLY A 92 12.87 -1.53 20.25
CA GLY A 92 12.45 -1.28 21.64
C GLY A 92 12.23 0.20 21.95
N PHE A 93 12.17 1.05 20.92
CA PHE A 93 11.82 2.45 21.02
C PHE A 93 10.38 2.67 20.55
N SER A 94 9.48 3.02 21.48
CA SER A 94 8.12 3.44 21.16
C SER A 94 7.81 4.79 21.82
N TRP A 95 6.89 5.53 21.20
CA TRP A 95 6.37 6.79 21.75
C TRP A 95 5.29 6.57 22.82
N ALA A 96 4.89 5.32 23.07
CA ALA A 96 3.91 4.98 24.10
C ALA A 96 4.22 3.64 24.80
N PRO A 97 4.03 3.56 26.13
CA PRO A 97 3.71 4.66 27.03
C PRO A 97 4.94 5.57 27.23
N LEU A 98 4.71 6.89 27.28
CA LEU A 98 5.69 7.88 27.76
C LEU A 98 5.45 8.09 29.27
N PRO A 99 6.15 7.36 30.16
CA PRO A 99 5.98 7.56 31.59
C PRO A 99 6.37 9.00 31.97
N PRO A 100 5.72 9.62 32.97
CA PRO A 100 5.98 11.01 33.38
C PRO A 100 7.44 11.35 33.63
N GLN A 101 8.24 10.35 34.03
CA GLN A 101 9.67 10.47 34.29
C GLN A 101 10.49 10.74 33.01
N ARG A 102 10.05 10.24 31.85
CA ARG A 102 10.73 10.38 30.55
C ARG A 102 10.19 11.52 29.67
N LEU A 103 9.11 12.17 30.08
CA LEU A 103 8.50 13.33 29.40
C LEU A 103 9.41 14.57 29.34
N ARG A 104 10.49 14.62 30.13
CA ARG A 104 11.44 15.76 30.17
C ARG A 104 12.70 15.53 29.32
N GLU A 105 12.86 14.32 28.76
CA GLU A 105 14.02 13.92 27.97
C GLU A 105 13.78 14.08 26.46
N VAL A 106 12.55 14.48 26.08
CA VAL A 106 12.10 14.65 24.70
C VAL A 106 11.79 16.12 24.42
#